data_AF-A0AB36NX33-F1
#
_entry.id   AF-A0AB36NX33-F1
#
_cell.length_a   1.000
_cell.length_b   1.000
_cell.length_c   1.000
_cell.angle_alpha   90.00
_cell.angle_beta   90.00
_cell.angle_gamma   90.00
#
_symmetry.space_group_name_H-M   'P 1'
#
loop_
_entity.id
_entity.type
_entity.pdbx_description
1 polymer ?
#
loop_
_entity_poly.entity_id
_entity_poly.type
_entity_poly.pdbx_seq_one_letter_code
_entity_poly.pdbx_strand_id
1 'polypeptide(L)'
;MKKIILISLLVIAVFYVLKQFVYRPYAWKKAINSPEHKLQLGSFIFSKKRGSNGSQSMQNYYFAFKVIEINGDLVRLSVIRKLSDKNNLLQSDFSTTKEAYKNLKQNIQNLTITGILTEDLYKVDGATYIINDYLISKYPDLKKSRYYYQDIPVNKKNTTVPTNPDDLIMYYDLVYSKEEIIKNGRLSPYTMTNRTKGEIDTGLSQDIDLIVN
;
A
#
# COMPACT_ATOMS: atom_id res chain seq x y z
N MET A 1 -0.83 -33.63 36.43
CA MET A 1 -0.24 -33.30 35.11
C MET A 1 -1.28 -32.81 34.09
N LYS A 2 -2.33 -33.57 33.74
CA LYS A 2 -3.36 -33.15 32.75
C LYS A 2 -4.04 -31.80 33.07
N LYS A 3 -4.41 -31.56 34.33
CA LYS A 3 -5.02 -30.28 34.78
C LYS A 3 -4.07 -29.08 34.60
N ILE A 4 -2.78 -29.26 34.84
CA ILE A 4 -1.77 -28.19 34.70
C ILE A 4 -1.59 -27.83 33.22
N ILE A 5 -1.51 -28.83 32.33
CA ILE A 5 -1.42 -28.62 30.88
C ILE A 5 -2.66 -27.87 30.36
N LEU A 6 -3.85 -28.25 30.83
CA LEU A 6 -5.11 -27.61 30.44
C LEU A 6 -5.17 -26.14 30.89
N ILE A 7 -4.75 -25.86 32.14
CA ILE A 7 -4.68 -24.50 32.67
C ILE A 7 -3.67 -23.66 31.87
N SER A 8 -2.48 -24.21 31.56
CA SER A 8 -1.47 -23.50 30.75
C SER A 8 -1.96 -23.17 29.35
N LEU A 9 -2.66 -24.09 28.67
CA LEU A 9 -3.28 -23.84 27.36
C LEU A 9 -4.32 -22.72 27.42
N LEU A 10 -5.14 -22.71 28.47
CA LEU A 10 -6.18 -21.70 28.67
C LEU A 10 -5.57 -20.32 28.91
N VAL A 11 -4.50 -20.25 29.72
CA VAL A 11 -3.73 -19.01 29.93
C VAL A 11 -3.13 -18.49 28.62
N ILE A 12 -2.53 -19.37 27.80
CA ILE A 12 -2.00 -18.98 26.49
C ILE A 12 -3.11 -18.45 25.57
N ALA A 13 -4.27 -19.10 25.54
CA ALA A 13 -5.41 -18.65 24.75
C ALA A 13 -5.91 -17.27 25.21
N VAL A 14 -6.00 -17.03 26.51
CA VAL A 14 -6.39 -15.73 27.08
C VAL A 14 -5.39 -14.64 26.68
N PHE A 15 -4.08 -14.88 26.82
CA PHE A 15 -3.07 -13.92 26.38
C PHE A 15 -3.11 -13.65 24.88
N TYR A 16 -3.37 -14.68 24.07
CA TYR A 16 -3.54 -14.54 22.63
C TYR A 16 -4.74 -13.65 22.28
N VAL A 17 -5.91 -13.90 22.90
CA VAL A 17 -7.13 -13.11 22.72
C VAL A 17 -6.92 -11.66 23.15
N LEU A 18 -6.35 -11.42 24.35
CA LEU A 18 -6.04 -10.07 24.83
C LEU A 18 -5.09 -9.33 23.89
N LYS A 19 -4.03 -10.00 23.41
CA LYS A 19 -3.09 -9.42 22.46
C LYS A 19 -3.78 -9.04 21.14
N GLN A 20 -4.62 -9.93 20.61
CA GLN A 20 -5.23 -9.76 19.29
C GLN A 20 -6.38 -8.74 19.30
N PHE A 21 -7.27 -8.80 20.28
CA PHE A 21 -8.51 -8.02 20.31
C PHE A 21 -8.45 -6.75 21.18
N VAL A 22 -7.49 -6.65 22.10
CA VAL A 22 -7.37 -5.48 22.99
C VAL A 22 -6.11 -4.69 22.71
N TYR A 23 -4.94 -5.33 22.83
CA TYR A 23 -3.66 -4.61 22.72
C TYR A 23 -3.41 -4.05 21.32
N ARG A 24 -3.58 -4.87 20.26
CA ARG A 24 -3.34 -4.42 18.88
C ARG A 24 -4.23 -3.25 18.46
N PRO A 25 -5.57 -3.31 18.62
CA PRO A 25 -6.43 -2.17 18.28
C PRO A 25 -6.10 -0.91 19.09
N TYR A 26 -5.82 -1.05 20.39
CA TYR A 26 -5.43 0.08 21.23
C TYR A 26 -4.10 0.71 20.76
N ALA A 27 -3.08 -0.11 20.51
CA ALA A 27 -1.78 0.37 20.04
C ALA A 27 -1.89 1.04 18.67
N TRP A 28 -2.70 0.49 17.76
CA TRP A 28 -3.00 1.11 16.47
C TRP A 28 -3.67 2.47 16.65
N LYS A 29 -4.75 2.54 17.44
CA LYS A 29 -5.47 3.78 17.72
C LYS A 29 -4.56 4.83 18.36
N LYS A 30 -3.62 4.41 19.20
CA LYS A 30 -2.62 5.32 19.78
C LYS A 30 -1.63 5.81 18.72
N ALA A 31 -1.10 4.91 17.89
CA ALA A 31 -0.14 5.24 16.85
C ALA A 31 -0.74 6.18 15.80
N ILE A 32 -1.92 5.88 15.24
CA ILE A 32 -2.55 6.70 14.18
C ILE A 32 -2.93 8.12 14.61
N ASN A 33 -2.95 8.39 15.92
CA ASN A 33 -3.19 9.73 16.46
C ASN A 33 -1.88 10.49 16.77
N SER A 34 -0.71 9.87 16.64
CA SER A 34 0.58 10.57 16.76
C SER A 34 0.91 11.33 15.47
N PRO A 35 1.59 12.49 15.54
CA PRO A 35 1.99 13.25 14.35
C PRO A 35 2.84 12.45 13.36
N GLU A 36 3.61 11.47 13.84
CA GLU A 36 4.54 10.67 13.04
C GLU A 36 3.85 9.59 12.20
N HIS A 37 2.68 9.11 12.63
CA HIS A 37 1.99 7.99 12.01
C HIS A 37 0.57 8.32 11.56
N LYS A 38 0.08 9.53 11.85
CA LYS A 38 -1.25 9.98 11.44
C LYS A 38 -1.36 9.97 9.92
N LEU A 39 -2.42 9.37 9.40
CA LEU A 39 -2.71 9.39 7.98
C LEU A 39 -2.86 10.84 7.47
N GLN A 40 -2.04 11.21 6.50
CA GLN A 40 -2.07 12.49 5.81
C GLN A 40 -1.71 12.32 4.33
N LEU A 41 -1.91 13.38 3.54
CA LEU A 41 -1.46 13.41 2.16
C LEU A 41 0.07 13.28 2.14
N GLY A 42 0.60 12.43 1.25
CA GLY A 42 2.03 12.16 1.15
C GLY A 42 2.56 11.09 2.10
N SER A 43 1.77 10.63 3.08
CA SER A 43 2.17 9.53 3.97
C SER A 43 2.52 8.28 3.19
N PHE A 44 3.38 7.47 3.79
CA PHE A 44 3.71 6.13 3.34
C PHE A 44 2.97 5.09 4.14
N ILE A 45 2.30 4.16 3.46
CA ILE A 45 1.58 3.04 4.10
C ILE A 45 2.28 1.74 3.75
N PHE A 46 2.61 0.97 4.78
CA PHE A 46 3.19 -0.35 4.66
C PHE A 46 2.14 -1.39 5.05
N SER A 47 1.87 -2.34 4.16
CA SER A 47 0.92 -3.42 4.40
C SER A 47 1.51 -4.79 4.10
N LYS A 48 0.85 -5.81 4.65
CA LYS A 48 1.14 -7.21 4.35
C LYS A 48 -0.14 -7.99 4.10
N LYS A 49 -0.08 -8.90 3.14
CA LYS A 49 -1.19 -9.81 2.81
C LYS A 49 -0.67 -11.24 2.77
N ARG A 50 -1.37 -12.17 3.41
CA ARG A 50 -1.10 -13.61 3.24
C ARG A 50 -1.89 -14.11 2.03
N GLY A 51 -1.24 -14.84 1.14
CA GLY A 51 -1.88 -15.39 -0.06
C GLY A 51 -1.22 -16.68 -0.53
N SER A 52 -1.90 -17.39 -1.42
CA SER A 52 -1.34 -18.56 -2.11
C SER A 52 -0.24 -18.12 -3.06
N ASN A 53 0.85 -18.87 -3.09
CA ASN A 53 1.93 -18.69 -4.07
C ASN A 53 1.75 -19.54 -5.34
N GLY A 54 0.54 -20.07 -5.59
CA GLY A 54 0.27 -21.03 -6.65
C GLY A 54 0.57 -22.48 -6.28
N SER A 55 1.03 -22.73 -5.04
CA SER A 55 1.18 -24.06 -4.43
C SER A 55 0.30 -24.18 -3.17
N GLN A 56 0.34 -25.33 -2.49
CA GLN A 56 -0.35 -25.53 -1.21
C GLN A 56 0.25 -24.70 -0.05
N SER A 57 1.37 -24.03 -0.27
CA SER A 57 1.99 -23.13 0.71
C SER A 57 1.43 -21.71 0.64
N MET A 58 1.26 -21.11 1.81
CA MET A 58 0.91 -19.69 1.94
C MET A 58 2.18 -18.85 2.08
N GLN A 59 2.24 -17.71 1.41
CA GLN A 59 3.31 -16.73 1.57
C GLN A 59 2.77 -15.35 1.96
N ASN A 60 3.66 -14.53 2.54
CA ASN A 60 3.35 -13.14 2.83
C ASN A 60 3.84 -12.27 1.68
N TYR A 61 2.94 -11.45 1.15
CA TYR A 61 3.21 -10.38 0.21
C TYR A 61 3.34 -9.07 0.96
N TYR A 62 4.35 -8.26 0.61
CA TYR A 62 4.68 -7.01 1.28
C TYR A 62 4.53 -5.85 0.31
N PHE A 63 3.82 -4.81 0.73
CA PHE A 63 3.52 -3.67 -0.12
C PHE A 63 3.89 -2.36 0.60
N ALA A 64 4.36 -1.40 -0.19
CA ALA A 64 4.58 -0.03 0.26
C ALA A 64 3.85 0.90 -0.69
N PHE A 65 3.09 1.83 -0.13
CA PHE A 65 2.27 2.77 -0.86
C PHE A 65 2.60 4.20 -0.44
N LYS A 66 2.33 5.14 -1.34
CA LYS A 66 2.25 6.56 -1.03
C LYS A 66 0.80 7.03 -1.13
N VAL A 67 0.37 7.83 -0.17
CA VAL A 67 -0.94 8.51 -0.21
C VAL A 67 -0.85 9.69 -1.17
N ILE A 68 -1.54 9.59 -2.30
CA ILE A 68 -1.48 10.61 -3.36
C ILE A 68 -2.71 11.51 -3.41
N GLU A 69 -3.80 11.11 -2.75
CA GLU A 69 -5.05 11.85 -2.67
C GLU A 69 -5.85 11.44 -1.42
N ILE A 70 -6.52 12.40 -0.78
CA ILE A 70 -7.51 12.15 0.28
C ILE A 70 -8.74 13.00 -0.03
N ASN A 71 -9.83 12.36 -0.45
CA ASN A 71 -11.11 13.01 -0.74
C ASN A 71 -12.23 12.38 0.11
N GLY A 72 -12.58 13.03 1.23
CA GLY A 72 -13.54 12.49 2.18
C GLY A 72 -13.06 11.17 2.80
N ASP A 73 -13.83 10.09 2.60
CA ASP A 73 -13.45 8.73 3.00
C ASP A 73 -12.54 8.03 1.97
N LEU A 74 -12.32 8.62 0.81
CA LEU A 74 -11.58 7.99 -0.29
C LEU A 74 -10.10 8.35 -0.18
N VAL A 75 -9.25 7.35 0.02
CA VAL A 75 -7.79 7.48 0.07
C VAL A 75 -7.21 6.79 -1.15
N ARG A 76 -6.67 7.56 -2.10
CA ARG A 76 -5.98 6.97 -3.24
C ARG A 76 -4.52 6.72 -2.90
N LEU A 77 -4.10 5.48 -3.15
CA LEU A 77 -2.74 5.02 -2.93
C LEU A 77 -2.03 4.79 -4.26
N SER A 78 -0.72 4.96 -4.25
CA SER A 78 0.14 4.58 -5.35
C SER A 78 1.25 3.67 -4.85
N VAL A 79 1.47 2.55 -5.53
CA VAL A 79 2.47 1.57 -5.14
C VAL A 79 3.88 2.14 -5.37
N ILE A 80 4.74 1.99 -4.37
CA ILE A 80 6.16 2.33 -4.51
C ILE A 80 6.86 1.21 -5.27
N ARG A 81 7.48 1.58 -6.38
CA ARG A 81 8.24 0.69 -7.26
C ARG A 81 9.68 1.15 -7.35
N LYS A 82 10.54 0.29 -7.85
CA LYS A 82 11.94 0.60 -8.16
C LYS A 82 12.18 0.34 -9.64
N LEU A 83 12.81 1.29 -10.34
CA LEU A 83 13.20 1.07 -11.73
C LEU A 83 14.24 -0.05 -11.81
N SER A 84 14.10 -0.90 -12.83
CA SER A 84 15.03 -1.98 -13.10
C SER A 84 16.43 -1.44 -13.43
N ASP A 85 17.45 -2.20 -13.09
CA ASP A 85 18.81 -1.87 -13.54
C ASP A 85 19.02 -2.36 -14.97
N LYS A 86 19.90 -1.69 -15.72
CA LYS A 86 20.16 -2.01 -17.15
C LYS A 86 20.53 -3.49 -17.36
N ASN A 87 21.15 -4.11 -16.35
CA ASN A 87 21.61 -5.50 -16.37
C ASN A 87 20.78 -6.43 -15.47
N ASN A 88 19.74 -5.91 -14.79
CA ASN A 88 18.91 -6.70 -13.88
C ASN A 88 17.44 -6.25 -13.99
N LEU A 89 16.71 -6.92 -14.86
CA LEU A 89 15.28 -6.71 -15.05
C LEU A 89 14.52 -7.21 -13.81
N LEU A 90 14.11 -6.29 -12.95
CA LEU A 90 13.19 -6.61 -11.87
C LEU A 90 11.84 -7.05 -12.46
N GLN A 91 11.37 -8.22 -12.04
CA GLN A 91 10.01 -8.67 -12.34
C GLN A 91 9.02 -7.71 -11.67
N SER A 92 8.05 -7.21 -12.44
CA SER A 92 7.08 -6.22 -12.01
C SER A 92 5.98 -6.86 -11.15
N ASP A 93 6.34 -7.32 -9.96
CA ASP A 93 5.34 -7.64 -8.95
C ASP A 93 5.10 -6.39 -8.09
N PHE A 94 3.83 -6.06 -7.87
CA PHE A 94 3.44 -4.95 -6.98
C PHE A 94 3.94 -5.16 -5.54
N SER A 95 4.26 -6.40 -5.16
CA SER A 95 4.85 -6.78 -3.88
C SER A 95 6.37 -6.88 -3.95
N THR A 96 7.04 -6.60 -2.83
CA THR A 96 8.50 -6.70 -2.70
C THR A 96 8.93 -7.81 -1.73
N THR A 97 10.23 -8.10 -1.67
CA THR A 97 10.78 -9.07 -0.71
C THR A 97 10.69 -8.55 0.72
N LYS A 98 10.74 -9.44 1.71
CA LYS A 98 10.69 -9.06 3.12
C LYS A 98 11.86 -8.14 3.51
N GLU A 99 13.03 -8.41 2.96
CA GLU A 99 14.27 -7.66 3.20
C GLU A 99 14.16 -6.25 2.62
N ALA A 100 13.72 -6.13 1.36
CA ALA A 100 13.51 -4.84 0.71
C ALA A 100 12.41 -4.04 1.41
N TYR A 101 11.31 -4.68 1.81
CA TYR A 101 10.25 -4.06 2.59
C TYR A 101 10.75 -3.51 3.92
N LYS A 102 11.55 -4.29 4.67
CA LYS A 102 12.13 -3.85 5.95
C LYS A 102 13.08 -2.68 5.75
N ASN A 103 13.94 -2.75 4.74
CA ASN A 103 14.87 -1.67 4.42
C ASN A 103 14.13 -0.38 4.05
N LEU A 104 13.12 -0.48 3.18
CA LEU A 104 12.29 0.66 2.80
C LEU A 104 11.60 1.26 4.03
N LYS A 105 10.96 0.43 4.87
CA LYS A 105 10.29 0.86 6.11
C LYS A 105 11.19 1.66 7.06
N GLN A 106 12.49 1.34 7.12
CA GLN A 106 13.45 2.03 7.99
C GLN A 106 14.01 3.32 7.40
N ASN A 107 14.05 3.43 6.07
CA ASN A 107 14.78 4.50 5.37
C ASN A 107 13.89 5.42 4.54
N ILE A 108 12.58 5.17 4.44
CA ILE A 108 11.70 5.84 3.47
C ILE A 108 11.69 7.36 3.60
N GLN A 109 11.79 7.90 4.81
CA GLN A 109 11.85 9.35 5.05
C GLN A 109 13.12 10.01 4.48
N ASN A 110 14.20 9.24 4.33
CA ASN A 110 15.48 9.69 3.80
C ASN A 110 15.65 9.37 2.30
N LEU A 111 14.67 8.68 1.68
CA LEU A 111 14.71 8.27 0.29
C LEU A 111 13.90 9.24 -0.58
N THR A 112 14.51 9.73 -1.65
CA THR A 112 13.77 10.49 -2.68
C THR A 112 12.91 9.52 -3.49
N ILE A 113 11.60 9.48 -3.26
CA ILE A 113 10.69 8.67 -4.10
C ILE A 113 10.01 9.60 -5.12
N THR A 114 10.30 9.36 -6.39
CA THR A 114 9.92 10.26 -7.49
C THR A 114 8.50 10.01 -7.96
N GLY A 115 7.67 11.05 -8.04
CA GLY A 115 6.33 10.94 -8.64
C GLY A 115 6.43 11.01 -10.15
N ILE A 116 5.94 9.99 -10.85
CA ILE A 116 5.94 9.91 -12.32
C ILE A 116 4.50 9.90 -12.79
N LEU A 117 4.16 10.77 -13.73
CA LEU A 117 2.82 10.79 -14.32
C LEU A 117 2.53 9.49 -15.07
N THR A 118 1.30 9.00 -14.97
CA THR A 118 0.83 7.79 -15.69
C THR A 118 1.22 7.80 -17.17
N GLU A 119 1.00 8.93 -17.86
CA GLU A 119 1.30 9.08 -19.29
C GLU A 119 2.79 8.88 -19.63
N ASP A 120 3.70 9.13 -18.69
CA ASP A 120 5.13 8.93 -18.89
C ASP A 120 5.58 7.49 -18.64
N LEU A 121 4.90 6.78 -17.74
CA LEU A 121 5.17 5.37 -17.46
C LEU A 121 4.84 4.46 -18.66
N TYR A 122 3.89 4.89 -19.50
CA TYR A 122 3.39 4.12 -20.65
C TYR A 122 3.65 4.81 -22.00
N LYS A 123 4.58 5.78 -22.06
CA LYS A 123 4.79 6.62 -23.25
C LYS A 123 5.54 5.94 -24.40
N VAL A 124 6.43 4.99 -24.07
CA VAL A 124 7.35 4.41 -25.05
C VAL A 124 6.98 2.94 -25.26
N ASP A 125 6.46 2.63 -26.44
CA ASP A 125 6.40 1.26 -26.93
C ASP A 125 7.83 0.78 -27.18
N GLY A 126 8.37 -0.07 -26.32
CA GLY A 126 9.76 -0.51 -26.43
C GLY A 126 10.25 -1.34 -25.24
N ALA A 127 11.47 -1.85 -25.35
CA ALA A 127 12.09 -2.63 -24.28
C ALA A 127 12.27 -1.80 -23.00
N THR A 128 12.13 -2.45 -21.83
CA THR A 128 12.14 -1.82 -20.49
C THR A 128 13.31 -0.85 -20.25
N TYR A 129 14.48 -1.10 -20.85
CA TYR A 129 15.64 -0.23 -20.70
C TYR A 129 15.49 1.14 -21.39
N ILE A 130 14.73 1.23 -22.49
CA ILE A 130 14.47 2.48 -23.21
C ILE A 130 13.53 3.37 -22.39
N ILE A 131 12.53 2.76 -21.75
CA ILE A 131 11.63 3.46 -20.80
C ILE A 131 12.44 4.02 -19.64
N ASN A 132 13.40 3.27 -19.11
CA ASN A 132 14.25 3.74 -18.00
C ASN A 132 15.08 4.98 -18.39
N ASP A 133 15.69 5.00 -19.58
CA ASP A 133 16.50 6.14 -20.02
C ASP A 133 15.65 7.39 -20.24
N TYR A 134 14.46 7.24 -20.81
CA TYR A 134 13.47 8.32 -20.92
C TYR A 134 13.08 8.87 -19.55
N LEU A 135 12.69 8.00 -18.62
CA LEU A 135 12.25 8.39 -17.28
C LEU A 135 13.39 9.06 -16.50
N ILE A 136 14.61 8.51 -16.54
CA ILE A 136 15.78 9.09 -15.86
C ILE A 136 16.15 10.46 -16.44
N SER A 137 15.97 10.66 -17.75
CA SER A 137 16.20 11.95 -18.41
C SER A 137 15.16 13.00 -17.97
N LYS A 138 13.88 12.64 -18.00
CA LYS A 138 12.77 13.55 -17.64
C LYS A 138 12.67 13.81 -16.13
N TYR A 139 12.98 12.81 -15.31
CA TYR A 139 12.88 12.83 -13.86
C TYR A 139 14.26 12.55 -13.23
N PRO A 140 15.15 13.55 -13.15
CA PRO A 140 16.54 13.35 -12.74
C PRO A 140 16.71 12.86 -11.30
N ASP A 141 15.72 13.08 -10.43
CA ASP A 141 15.70 12.55 -9.05
C ASP A 141 15.72 11.02 -8.99
N LEU A 142 15.33 10.33 -10.07
CA LEU A 142 15.48 8.88 -10.19
C LEU A 142 16.95 8.42 -10.13
N LYS A 143 17.91 9.30 -10.42
CA LYS A 143 19.34 9.01 -10.25
C LYS A 143 19.75 8.87 -8.78
N LYS A 144 18.96 9.43 -7.84
CA LYS A 144 19.26 9.39 -6.40
C LYS A 144 18.86 8.06 -5.76
N SER A 145 17.66 7.54 -6.06
CA SER A 145 17.14 6.34 -5.36
C SER A 145 16.50 5.29 -6.29
N ARG A 146 16.24 5.62 -7.56
CA ARG A 146 15.44 4.83 -8.53
C ARG A 146 14.03 4.44 -8.07
N TYR A 147 13.61 4.82 -6.87
CA TYR A 147 12.26 4.59 -6.38
C TYR A 147 11.30 5.61 -6.95
N TYR A 148 10.12 5.13 -7.33
CA TYR A 148 9.07 5.95 -7.89
C TYR A 148 7.68 5.47 -7.47
N TYR A 149 6.70 6.34 -7.67
CA TYR A 149 5.27 6.01 -7.60
C TYR A 149 4.57 6.66 -8.78
N GLN A 150 3.45 6.08 -9.19
CA GLN A 150 2.58 6.67 -10.21
C GLN A 150 1.80 7.83 -9.59
N ASP A 151 2.03 9.05 -10.05
CA ASP A 151 1.33 10.25 -9.60
C ASP A 151 0.25 10.65 -10.61
N ILE A 152 -0.70 11.46 -10.14
CA ILE A 152 -1.75 12.06 -10.95
C ILE A 152 -1.46 13.55 -11.17
N PRO A 153 -1.83 14.12 -12.34
CA PRO A 153 -1.70 15.54 -12.59
C PRO A 153 -2.37 16.39 -11.49
N VAL A 154 -1.77 17.53 -11.13
CA VAL A 154 -2.26 18.40 -10.04
C VAL A 154 -3.71 18.85 -10.28
N ASN A 155 -4.08 19.14 -11.52
CA ASN A 155 -5.44 19.52 -11.91
C ASN A 155 -6.47 18.38 -11.83
N LYS A 156 -6.02 17.13 -11.64
CA LYS A 156 -6.86 15.95 -11.43
C LYS A 156 -6.90 15.49 -9.97
N LYS A 157 -6.17 16.14 -9.06
CA LYS A 157 -6.22 15.86 -7.62
C LYS A 157 -7.45 16.49 -6.99
N ASN A 158 -8.16 15.74 -6.15
CA ASN A 158 -9.35 16.12 -5.42
C ASN A 158 -10.52 16.55 -6.31
N THR A 159 -10.60 16.03 -7.53
CA THR A 159 -11.77 16.22 -8.38
C THR A 159 -12.97 15.44 -7.82
N THR A 160 -14.18 15.89 -8.14
CA THR A 160 -15.40 15.14 -7.83
C THR A 160 -15.30 13.72 -8.38
N VAL A 161 -15.80 12.76 -7.61
CA VAL A 161 -15.89 11.36 -8.06
C VAL A 161 -16.65 11.32 -9.39
N PRO A 162 -16.10 10.69 -10.45
CA PRO A 162 -16.75 10.61 -11.75
C PRO A 162 -18.12 9.93 -11.66
N THR A 163 -19.05 10.33 -12.52
CA THR A 163 -20.37 9.67 -12.65
C THR A 163 -20.43 8.70 -13.82
N ASN A 164 -19.51 8.81 -14.78
CA ASN A 164 -19.41 7.89 -15.91
C ASN A 164 -18.86 6.52 -15.40
N PRO A 165 -19.51 5.39 -15.72
CA PRO A 165 -19.07 4.06 -15.28
C PRO A 165 -17.62 3.69 -15.63
N ASP A 166 -17.12 4.06 -16.81
CA ASP A 166 -15.77 3.69 -17.25
C ASP A 166 -14.70 4.50 -16.49
N ASP A 167 -14.97 5.79 -16.29
CA ASP A 167 -14.13 6.65 -15.46
C ASP A 167 -14.18 6.25 -13.98
N LEU A 168 -15.31 5.72 -13.52
CA LEU A 168 -15.50 5.29 -12.14
C LEU A 168 -14.69 4.02 -11.82
N ILE A 169 -14.59 3.08 -12.77
CA ILE A 169 -13.73 1.89 -12.65
C ILE A 169 -12.27 2.31 -12.49
N MET A 170 -11.79 3.18 -13.38
CA MET A 170 -10.43 3.71 -13.29
C MET A 170 -10.24 4.55 -12.02
N TYR A 171 -11.28 5.24 -11.57
CA TYR A 171 -11.20 6.06 -10.38
C TYR A 171 -10.92 5.22 -9.13
N TYR A 172 -11.65 4.13 -8.94
CA TYR A 172 -11.53 3.27 -7.76
C TYR A 172 -10.29 2.36 -7.75
N ASP A 173 -9.51 2.33 -8.84
CA ASP A 173 -8.22 1.63 -8.81
C ASP A 173 -7.32 2.21 -7.71
N LEU A 174 -6.87 1.34 -6.81
CA LEU A 174 -6.09 1.68 -5.60
C LEU A 174 -6.72 2.76 -4.70
N VAL A 175 -8.05 2.86 -4.66
CA VAL A 175 -8.77 3.69 -3.68
C VAL A 175 -9.24 2.84 -2.51
N TYR A 176 -9.00 3.34 -1.30
CA TYR A 176 -9.25 2.65 -0.03
C TYR A 176 -10.08 3.51 0.92
N SER A 177 -10.79 2.87 1.86
CA SER A 177 -11.53 3.59 2.89
C SER A 177 -10.61 4.17 3.97
N LYS A 178 -10.71 5.48 4.17
CA LYS A 178 -10.03 6.23 5.23
C LYS A 178 -10.49 5.76 6.61
N GLU A 179 -11.79 5.52 6.76
CA GLU A 179 -12.40 5.03 7.99
C GLU A 179 -11.80 3.69 8.40
N GLU A 180 -11.69 2.74 7.48
CA GLU A 180 -11.06 1.43 7.73
C GLU A 180 -9.58 1.54 8.09
N ILE A 181 -8.85 2.46 7.43
CA ILE A 181 -7.45 2.75 7.77
C ILE A 181 -7.34 3.26 9.20
N ILE A 182 -8.14 4.27 9.56
CA ILE A 182 -8.01 4.95 10.85
C ILE A 182 -8.54 4.07 11.99
N LYS A 183 -9.71 3.46 11.83
CA LYS A 183 -10.38 2.72 12.91
C LYS A 183 -9.83 1.31 13.07
N ASN A 184 -9.61 0.60 11.96
CA ASN A 184 -9.32 -0.82 11.97
C ASN A 184 -7.87 -1.15 11.60
N GLY A 185 -7.11 -0.19 11.09
CA GLY A 185 -5.75 -0.43 10.61
C GLY A 185 -5.73 -1.36 9.41
N ARG A 186 -6.73 -1.25 8.53
CA ARG A 186 -6.90 -2.10 7.36
C ARG A 186 -6.94 -1.26 6.09
N LEU A 187 -6.25 -1.74 5.07
CA LEU A 187 -6.41 -1.26 3.70
C LEU A 187 -7.57 -2.02 3.08
N SER A 188 -8.76 -1.46 3.17
CA SER A 188 -9.98 -2.02 2.59
C SER A 188 -10.29 -1.29 1.28
N PRO A 189 -10.06 -1.92 0.10
CA PRO A 189 -10.22 -1.25 -1.19
C PRO A 189 -11.69 -1.05 -1.52
N TYR A 190 -11.99 0.04 -2.22
CA TYR A 190 -13.24 0.16 -2.95
C TYR A 190 -13.14 -0.65 -4.24
N THR A 191 -14.13 -1.50 -4.49
CA THR A 191 -14.28 -2.24 -5.74
C THR A 191 -15.63 -1.93 -6.36
N MET A 192 -15.77 -2.28 -7.64
CA MET A 192 -17.01 -2.12 -8.37
C MET A 192 -17.54 -3.49 -8.78
N THR A 193 -18.62 -3.93 -8.12
CA THR A 193 -19.26 -5.21 -8.44
C THR A 193 -20.20 -5.09 -9.65
N ASN A 194 -20.80 -3.91 -9.89
CA ASN A 194 -21.84 -3.70 -10.92
C ASN A 194 -21.74 -2.37 -11.70
N ARG A 195 -20.57 -1.72 -11.73
CA ARG A 195 -20.33 -0.43 -12.43
C ARG A 195 -21.23 0.76 -12.02
N THR A 196 -22.03 0.63 -10.97
CA THR A 196 -22.99 1.65 -10.53
C THR A 196 -22.54 2.40 -9.26
N LYS A 197 -21.82 1.74 -8.36
CA LYS A 197 -21.30 2.32 -7.11
C LYS A 197 -20.07 1.55 -6.64
N GLY A 198 -19.13 2.26 -6.02
CA GLY A 198 -18.02 1.64 -5.30
C GLY A 198 -18.46 1.11 -3.94
N GLU A 199 -18.05 -0.12 -3.61
CA GLU A 199 -18.30 -0.76 -2.32
C GLU A 199 -16.99 -1.24 -1.71
N ILE A 200 -16.91 -1.28 -0.38
CA ILE A 200 -15.70 -1.74 0.30
C ILE A 200 -15.62 -3.26 0.19
N ASP A 201 -14.54 -3.76 -0.40
CA ASP A 201 -14.25 -5.19 -0.47
C ASP A 201 -13.40 -5.63 0.73
N THR A 202 -14.10 -6.15 1.73
CA THR A 202 -13.46 -6.68 2.94
C THR A 202 -12.64 -7.95 2.69
N GLY A 203 -12.92 -8.69 1.61
CA GLY A 203 -12.20 -9.90 1.21
C GLY A 203 -10.83 -9.61 0.60
N LEU A 204 -10.68 -8.45 -0.05
CA LEU A 204 -9.40 -7.97 -0.58
C LEU A 204 -8.56 -7.19 0.43
N SER A 205 -9.10 -6.94 1.62
CA SER A 205 -8.48 -6.09 2.63
C SER A 205 -7.14 -6.63 3.15
N GLN A 206 -6.24 -5.70 3.50
CA GLN A 206 -4.90 -6.02 4.00
C GLN A 206 -4.65 -5.36 5.35
N ASP A 207 -3.85 -6.00 6.20
CA ASP A 207 -3.46 -5.40 7.47
C ASP A 207 -2.38 -4.34 7.25
N ILE A 208 -2.56 -3.16 7.86
CA ILE A 208 -1.54 -2.12 7.90
C ILE A 208 -0.54 -2.45 8.99
N ASP A 209 0.72 -2.41 8.61
CA ASP A 209 1.84 -2.73 9.48
C ASP A 209 2.50 -1.45 10.02
N LEU A 210 2.45 -0.34 9.26
CA LEU A 210 2.90 0.99 9.66
C LEU A 210 2.40 2.08 8.71
N ILE A 211 2.17 3.28 9.24
CA ILE A 211 2.06 4.53 8.46
C ILE A 211 3.21 5.45 8.89
N VAL A 212 3.87 6.08 7.93
CA VAL A 212 5.00 6.99 8.17
C VAL A 212 4.76 8.30 7.43
N ASN A 213 5.01 9.41 8.10
CA ASN A 213 4.89 10.77 7.57
C ASN A 213 6.21 11.35 7.10
#